data_AF-A0A9X4AVL6-F1
#
_entry.id   AF-A0A9X4AVL6-F1
#
_cell.length_a   1.000
_cell.length_b   1.000
_cell.length_c   1.000
_cell.angle_alpha   90.00
_cell.angle_beta   90.00
_cell.angle_gamma   90.00
#
_symmetry.space_group_name_H-M   'P 1'
#
loop_
_entity.id
_entity.type
_entity.pdbx_description
1 polymer ?
#
loop_
_entity_poly.entity_id
_entity_poly.type
_entity_poly.pdbx_seq_one_letter_code
_entity_poly.pdbx_strand_id
1 'polypeptide(L)'
;MSKVSKMVADRAAIARAVQSAATVHGPDAAAELEALLFPKGAPEKVTVADFIAAIGDTLGRYVESLEAADRAHAAELADDDGYRTARDERGAELKNVYSSLREIVTRSYGPAVADAYGLSSALPEDPQHLLGLAGQAEKLLRERPLTEQPKIKSLTLTPLAAADDLAIAAAALRTALQDVEREKREAQLTQNAKDEHMARWGSVYPGVADTLAGLFTLARRPALADRVRPTARRRAGLPEAEDTATPAQPPAPASDT
;
A
#
# COMPACT_ATOMS: atom_id res chain seq x y z
N MET A 1 -55.58 -7.32 31.65
CA MET A 1 -54.24 -6.96 32.17
C MET A 1 -54.11 -5.45 32.28
N SER A 2 -53.53 -4.92 33.35
CA SER A 2 -53.26 -3.48 33.49
C SER A 2 -52.10 -3.03 32.59
N LYS A 3 -52.04 -1.74 32.22
CA LYS A 3 -50.93 -1.16 31.44
C LYS A 3 -49.56 -1.41 32.10
N VAL A 4 -49.51 -1.35 33.44
CA VAL A 4 -48.30 -1.65 34.24
C VAL A 4 -47.90 -3.12 34.12
N SER A 5 -48.86 -4.04 34.17
CA SER A 5 -48.60 -5.48 34.00
C SER A 5 -48.08 -5.82 32.60
N LYS A 6 -48.58 -5.15 31.56
CA LYS A 6 -48.07 -5.30 30.18
C LYS A 6 -46.62 -4.80 30.07
N MET A 7 -46.34 -3.62 30.62
CA MET A 7 -45.01 -3.01 30.59
C MET A 7 -43.94 -3.89 31.28
N VAL A 8 -44.30 -4.58 32.36
CA VAL A 8 -43.41 -5.55 33.02
C VAL A 8 -43.19 -6.79 32.16
N ALA A 9 -44.26 -7.34 31.57
CA ALA A 9 -44.16 -8.50 30.68
C ALA A 9 -43.27 -8.22 29.46
N ASP A 10 -43.42 -7.04 28.83
CA ASP A 10 -42.62 -6.63 27.68
C ASP A 10 -41.13 -6.53 28.05
N ARG A 11 -40.78 -5.91 29.19
CA ARG A 11 -39.39 -5.85 29.67
C ARG A 11 -38.80 -7.21 30.01
N ALA A 12 -39.60 -8.09 30.62
CA ALA A 12 -39.17 -9.45 30.91
C ALA A 12 -38.90 -10.26 29.64
N ALA A 13 -39.73 -10.11 28.60
CA ALA A 13 -39.51 -10.74 27.30
C ALA A 13 -38.21 -10.27 26.65
N ILE A 14 -37.96 -8.96 26.65
CA ILE A 14 -36.71 -8.36 26.12
C ILE A 14 -35.49 -8.91 26.88
N ALA A 15 -35.53 -8.91 28.22
CA ALA A 15 -34.41 -9.39 29.04
C ALA A 15 -34.10 -10.87 28.78
N ARG A 16 -35.13 -11.72 28.66
CA ARG A 16 -34.97 -13.14 28.34
C ARG A 16 -34.39 -13.36 26.95
N ALA A 17 -34.79 -12.56 25.96
CA ALA A 17 -34.22 -12.63 24.62
C ALA A 17 -32.71 -12.34 24.63
N VAL A 18 -32.27 -11.29 25.32
CA VAL A 18 -30.84 -10.95 25.48
C VAL A 18 -30.09 -12.04 26.23
N GLN A 19 -30.65 -12.56 27.32
CA GLN A 19 -30.06 -13.66 28.08
C GLN A 19 -29.91 -14.93 27.22
N SER A 20 -30.93 -15.25 26.42
CA SER A 20 -30.89 -16.38 25.49
C SER A 20 -29.79 -16.21 24.46
N ALA A 21 -29.65 -15.02 23.86
CA ALA A 21 -28.59 -14.74 22.91
C ALA A 21 -27.19 -14.91 23.53
N ALA A 22 -26.99 -14.39 24.74
CA ALA A 22 -25.72 -14.56 25.47
C ALA A 22 -25.42 -16.03 25.81
N THR A 23 -26.44 -16.83 26.12
CA THR A 23 -26.27 -18.26 26.46
C THR A 23 -25.97 -19.10 25.22
N VAL A 24 -26.66 -18.82 24.11
CA VAL A 24 -26.56 -19.61 22.88
C VAL A 24 -25.32 -19.23 22.06
N HIS A 25 -25.03 -17.93 21.91
CA HIS A 25 -23.95 -17.44 21.04
C HIS A 25 -22.71 -16.99 21.82
N GLY A 26 -22.80 -16.83 23.14
CA GLY A 26 -21.69 -16.39 23.98
C GLY A 26 -20.45 -17.29 23.91
N PRO A 27 -20.56 -18.63 23.94
CA PRO A 27 -19.40 -19.51 23.85
C PRO A 27 -18.61 -19.35 22.54
N ASP A 28 -19.31 -19.24 21.40
CA ASP A 28 -18.67 -19.07 20.10
C ASP A 28 -17.99 -17.69 19.99
N ALA A 29 -18.69 -16.64 20.42
CA ALA A 29 -18.14 -15.28 20.44
C ALA A 29 -16.97 -15.13 21.42
N ALA A 30 -16.97 -15.89 22.52
CA ALA A 30 -15.92 -15.83 23.54
C ALA A 30 -14.56 -16.27 22.98
N ALA A 31 -14.51 -17.31 22.15
CA ALA A 31 -13.25 -17.78 21.55
C ALA A 31 -12.63 -16.70 20.63
N GLU A 32 -13.46 -16.05 19.80
CA GLU A 32 -13.00 -14.97 18.91
C GLU A 32 -12.58 -13.73 19.71
N LEU A 33 -13.34 -13.35 20.73
CA LEU A 33 -13.01 -12.23 21.62
C LEU A 33 -11.75 -12.50 22.44
N GLU A 34 -11.53 -13.72 22.90
CA GLU A 34 -10.31 -14.08 23.64
C GLU A 34 -9.07 -13.93 22.76
N ALA A 35 -9.12 -14.42 21.52
CA ALA A 35 -8.03 -14.23 20.56
C ALA A 35 -7.80 -12.75 20.22
N LEU A 36 -8.86 -11.96 20.14
CA LEU A 36 -8.78 -10.52 19.88
C LEU A 36 -8.15 -9.77 21.05
N LEU A 37 -8.66 -9.97 22.27
CA LEU A 37 -8.30 -9.21 23.47
C LEU A 37 -6.96 -9.69 24.07
N PHE A 38 -6.69 -10.99 24.00
CA PHE A 38 -5.53 -11.64 24.59
C PHE A 38 -4.75 -12.43 23.54
N PRO A 39 -4.13 -11.77 22.54
CA PRO A 39 -3.44 -12.44 21.43
C PRO A 39 -2.25 -13.31 21.86
N LYS A 40 -1.76 -13.14 23.11
CA LYS A 40 -0.66 -13.93 23.71
C LYS A 40 -1.17 -14.99 24.69
N GLY A 41 -2.49 -15.24 24.72
CA GLY A 41 -3.18 -16.09 25.69
C GLY A 41 -3.76 -15.28 26.85
N ALA A 42 -4.98 -15.65 27.27
CA ALA A 42 -5.60 -15.05 28.44
C ALA A 42 -4.89 -15.48 29.72
N PRO A 43 -4.72 -14.58 30.70
CA PRO A 43 -4.27 -14.95 32.04
C PRO A 43 -5.19 -16.00 32.67
N GLU A 44 -4.64 -16.85 33.55
CA GLU A 44 -5.43 -17.85 34.30
C GLU A 44 -6.57 -17.20 35.12
N LYS A 45 -6.38 -15.95 35.54
CA LYS A 45 -7.39 -15.13 36.21
C LYS A 45 -7.45 -13.76 35.55
N VAL A 46 -8.61 -13.41 35.03
CA VAL A 46 -8.90 -12.11 34.41
C VAL A 46 -9.86 -11.33 35.31
N THR A 47 -9.47 -10.14 35.74
CA THR A 47 -10.36 -9.21 36.43
C THR A 47 -11.15 -8.35 35.45
N VAL A 48 -12.22 -7.68 35.92
CA VAL A 48 -12.95 -6.70 35.09
C VAL A 48 -12.04 -5.55 34.65
N ALA A 49 -11.06 -5.17 35.47
CA ALA A 49 -10.08 -4.16 35.10
C ALA A 49 -9.18 -4.65 33.95
N ASP A 50 -8.70 -5.89 34.00
CA ASP A 50 -7.90 -6.50 32.93
C ASP A 50 -8.68 -6.60 31.63
N PHE A 51 -9.98 -6.95 31.70
CA PHE A 51 -10.86 -6.99 30.53
C PHE A 51 -11.08 -5.61 29.90
N ILE A 52 -11.33 -4.57 30.71
CA ILE A 52 -11.49 -3.19 30.22
C ILE A 52 -10.17 -2.69 29.60
N ALA A 53 -9.03 -2.99 30.23
CA ALA A 53 -7.72 -2.66 29.69
C ALA A 53 -7.48 -3.36 28.35
N ALA A 54 -7.73 -4.66 28.25
CA ALA A 54 -7.56 -5.43 27.02
C ALA A 54 -8.42 -4.90 25.85
N ILE A 55 -9.63 -4.43 26.14
CA ILE A 55 -10.48 -3.76 25.14
C ILE A 55 -9.81 -2.47 24.63
N GLY A 56 -9.28 -1.63 25.53
CA GLY A 56 -8.56 -0.41 25.16
C GLY A 56 -7.27 -0.70 24.38
N ASP A 57 -6.46 -1.64 24.88
CA ASP A 57 -5.19 -2.06 24.28
C ASP A 57 -5.38 -2.65 22.88
N THR A 58 -6.58 -3.17 22.57
CA THR A 58 -6.92 -3.61 21.22
C THR A 58 -6.83 -2.47 20.21
N LEU A 59 -7.37 -1.30 20.52
CA LEU A 59 -7.24 -0.13 19.64
C LEU A 59 -5.80 0.38 19.57
N GLY A 60 -5.07 0.36 20.69
CA GLY A 60 -3.65 0.71 20.72
C GLY A 60 -2.83 -0.11 19.72
N ARG A 61 -2.98 -1.44 19.76
CA ARG A 61 -2.31 -2.35 18.81
C ARG A 61 -2.67 -2.10 17.34
N TYR A 62 -3.94 -1.77 17.05
CA TYR A 62 -4.35 -1.45 15.68
C TYR A 62 -3.76 -0.13 15.19
N VAL A 63 -3.68 0.89 16.05
CA VAL A 63 -3.04 2.16 15.71
C VAL A 63 -1.55 1.95 15.47
N GLU A 64 -0.85 1.23 16.35
CA GLU A 64 0.57 0.88 16.15
C GLU A 64 0.82 0.16 14.81
N SER A 65 -0.06 -0.80 14.47
CA SER A 65 0.02 -1.54 13.21
C SER A 65 -0.25 -0.64 11.99
N LEU A 66 -1.24 0.24 12.09
CA LEU A 66 -1.59 1.20 11.03
C LEU A 66 -0.46 2.20 10.79
N GLU A 67 0.11 2.77 11.85
CA GLU A 67 1.25 3.68 11.76
C GLU A 67 2.50 2.99 11.20
N ALA A 68 2.73 1.72 11.57
CA ALA A 68 3.84 0.94 11.01
C ALA A 68 3.66 0.70 9.51
N ALA A 69 2.45 0.34 9.06
CA ALA A 69 2.13 0.16 7.65
C ALA A 69 2.22 1.48 6.86
N ASP A 70 1.77 2.59 7.45
CA ASP A 70 1.89 3.92 6.84
C ASP A 70 3.36 4.35 6.67
N ARG A 71 4.19 4.17 7.70
CA ARG A 71 5.63 4.43 7.61
C ARG A 71 6.31 3.54 6.56
N ALA A 72 5.94 2.26 6.49
CA ALA A 72 6.50 1.34 5.49
C ALA A 72 6.14 1.77 4.06
N HIS A 73 4.88 2.15 3.83
CA HIS A 73 4.44 2.64 2.52
C HIS A 73 5.09 3.99 2.16
N ALA A 74 5.23 4.90 3.12
CA ALA A 74 5.92 6.17 2.90
C ALA A 74 7.41 5.98 2.57
N ALA A 75 8.08 5.03 3.23
CA ALA A 75 9.47 4.69 2.94
C ALA A 75 9.62 4.11 1.52
N GLU A 76 8.72 3.21 1.13
CA GLU A 76 8.67 2.62 -0.21
C GLU A 76 8.52 3.69 -1.31
N LEU A 77 7.61 4.65 -1.12
CA LEU A 77 7.41 5.73 -2.10
C LEU A 77 8.59 6.71 -2.19
N ALA A 78 9.40 6.84 -1.13
CA ALA A 78 10.50 7.80 -1.11
C ALA A 78 11.63 7.44 -2.10
N ASP A 79 11.77 6.16 -2.46
CA ASP A 79 12.87 5.66 -3.30
C ASP A 79 12.48 5.50 -4.79
N ASP A 80 11.21 5.71 -5.15
CA ASP A 80 10.67 5.44 -6.51
C ASP A 80 11.25 6.37 -7.59
N ASP A 81 11.54 7.63 -7.25
CA ASP A 81 12.03 8.62 -8.23
C ASP A 81 13.38 8.21 -8.85
N GLY A 82 14.26 7.54 -8.11
CA GLY A 82 15.56 7.10 -8.60
C GLY A 82 15.46 6.08 -9.74
N TYR A 83 14.54 5.12 -9.65
CA TYR A 83 14.34 4.10 -10.67
C TYR A 83 13.71 4.66 -11.95
N ARG A 84 12.79 5.62 -11.80
CA ARG A 84 12.19 6.34 -12.92
C ARG A 84 13.22 7.18 -13.67
N THR A 85 14.07 7.91 -12.95
CA THR A 85 15.19 8.63 -13.54
C THR A 85 16.15 7.69 -14.25
N ALA A 86 16.54 6.57 -13.61
CA ALA A 86 17.44 5.59 -14.23
C ALA A 86 16.85 5.02 -15.54
N ARG A 87 15.56 4.65 -15.56
CA ARG A 87 14.87 4.22 -16.78
C ARG A 87 14.94 5.28 -17.88
N ASP A 88 14.66 6.54 -17.55
CA ASP A 88 14.62 7.63 -18.53
C ASP A 88 16.02 7.90 -19.11
N GLU A 89 17.05 7.87 -18.26
CA GLU A 89 18.45 7.95 -18.66
C GLU A 89 18.84 6.79 -19.60
N ARG A 90 18.54 5.54 -19.24
CA ARG A 90 18.83 4.37 -20.10
C ARG A 90 18.05 4.43 -21.42
N GLY A 91 16.83 4.99 -21.38
CA GLY A 91 16.02 5.22 -22.57
C GLY A 91 16.68 6.23 -23.51
N ALA A 92 17.16 7.35 -22.97
CA ALA A 92 17.89 8.35 -23.73
C ALA A 92 19.22 7.80 -24.30
N GLU A 93 19.95 7.01 -23.53
CA GLU A 93 21.17 6.33 -23.99
C GLU A 93 20.89 5.42 -25.20
N LEU A 94 19.85 4.58 -25.14
CA LEU A 94 19.48 3.72 -26.26
C LEU A 94 19.05 4.53 -27.49
N LYS A 95 18.26 5.60 -27.32
CA LYS A 95 17.89 6.52 -28.41
C LYS A 95 19.12 7.16 -29.07
N ASN A 96 20.12 7.53 -28.27
CA ASN A 96 21.37 8.12 -28.75
C ASN A 96 22.18 7.11 -29.56
N VAL A 97 22.42 5.90 -29.03
CA VAL A 97 23.14 4.83 -29.76
C VAL A 97 22.45 4.52 -31.08
N TYR A 98 21.12 4.36 -31.06
CA TYR A 98 20.34 4.08 -32.26
C TYR A 98 20.44 5.22 -33.30
N SER A 99 20.30 6.47 -32.85
CA SER A 99 20.37 7.64 -33.72
C SER A 99 21.76 7.80 -34.35
N SER A 100 22.82 7.65 -33.55
CA SER A 100 24.20 7.70 -34.04
C SER A 100 24.47 6.62 -35.07
N LEU A 101 23.99 5.39 -34.81
CA LEU A 101 24.11 4.30 -35.78
C LEU A 101 23.34 4.62 -37.08
N ARG A 102 22.10 5.10 -36.98
CA ARG A 102 21.30 5.52 -38.13
C ARG A 102 22.02 6.59 -38.96
N GLU A 103 22.60 7.60 -38.33
CA GLU A 103 23.34 8.65 -39.02
C GLU A 103 24.59 8.11 -39.73
N ILE A 104 25.37 7.27 -39.06
CA ILE A 104 26.56 6.63 -39.63
C ILE A 104 26.19 5.81 -40.87
N VAL A 105 25.17 4.95 -40.77
CA VAL A 105 24.74 4.10 -41.89
C VAL A 105 24.17 4.93 -43.03
N THR A 106 23.32 5.91 -42.73
CA THR A 106 22.71 6.78 -43.74
C THR A 106 23.78 7.57 -44.49
N ARG A 107 24.79 8.10 -43.78
CA ARG A 107 25.87 8.89 -44.37
C ARG A 107 26.86 8.04 -45.18
N SER A 108 27.25 6.87 -44.67
CA SER A 108 28.23 6.01 -45.34
C SER A 108 27.65 5.14 -46.44
N TYR A 109 26.43 4.63 -46.31
CA TYR A 109 25.86 3.64 -47.21
C TYR A 109 24.58 4.14 -47.90
N GLY A 110 23.91 5.13 -47.33
CA GLY A 110 22.67 5.71 -47.87
C GLY A 110 21.42 5.21 -47.16
N PRO A 111 20.28 5.88 -47.39
CA PRO A 111 19.02 5.61 -46.70
C PRO A 111 18.48 4.20 -46.95
N ALA A 112 18.62 3.67 -48.18
CA ALA A 112 18.17 2.31 -48.50
C ALA A 112 18.88 1.21 -47.67
N VAL A 113 20.16 1.42 -47.32
CA VAL A 113 20.89 0.48 -46.46
C VAL A 113 20.46 0.65 -45.00
N ALA A 114 20.21 1.89 -44.55
CA ALA A 114 19.65 2.14 -43.22
C ALA A 114 18.27 1.47 -43.05
N ASP A 115 17.38 1.60 -44.05
CA ASP A 115 16.08 0.90 -44.10
C ASP A 115 16.25 -0.63 -43.99
N ALA A 116 17.20 -1.21 -44.73
CA ALA A 116 17.44 -2.65 -44.75
C ALA A 116 17.94 -3.21 -43.41
N TYR A 117 18.51 -2.36 -42.53
CA TYR A 117 18.86 -2.69 -41.16
C TYR A 117 17.81 -2.20 -40.13
N GLY A 118 16.64 -1.75 -40.59
CA GLY A 118 15.55 -1.28 -39.73
C GLY A 118 15.77 0.10 -39.11
N LEU A 119 16.85 0.79 -39.47
CA LEU A 119 17.30 2.02 -38.80
C LEU A 119 16.49 3.26 -39.15
N SER A 120 15.64 3.25 -40.17
CA SER A 120 14.94 4.46 -40.62
C SER A 120 13.66 4.81 -39.89
N SER A 121 13.13 3.90 -39.09
CA SER A 121 11.93 4.12 -38.30
C SER A 121 12.08 5.32 -37.36
N ALA A 122 10.98 6.04 -37.14
CA ALA A 122 10.91 7.05 -36.09
C ALA A 122 11.16 6.38 -34.73
N LEU A 123 11.89 7.05 -33.85
CA LEU A 123 12.18 6.54 -32.52
C LEU A 123 10.92 6.64 -31.65
N PRO A 124 10.43 5.53 -31.07
CA PRO A 124 9.30 5.56 -30.15
C PRO A 124 9.65 6.31 -28.86
N GLU A 125 8.66 6.98 -28.28
CA GLU A 125 8.77 7.54 -26.93
C GLU A 125 8.58 6.48 -25.84
N ASP A 126 7.74 5.48 -26.10
CA ASP A 126 7.54 4.35 -25.21
C ASP A 126 8.81 3.47 -25.13
N PRO A 127 9.38 3.25 -23.93
CA PRO A 127 10.61 2.47 -23.76
C PRO A 127 10.49 1.01 -24.23
N GLN A 128 9.31 0.40 -24.08
CA GLN A 128 9.09 -0.99 -24.47
C GLN A 128 9.08 -1.14 -26.00
N HIS A 129 8.44 -0.21 -26.70
CA HIS A 129 8.50 -0.12 -28.16
C HIS A 129 9.91 0.19 -28.66
N LEU A 130 10.67 1.05 -27.96
CA LEU A 130 12.05 1.33 -28.29
C LEU A 130 12.93 0.07 -28.20
N LEU A 131 12.75 -0.77 -27.17
CA LEU A 131 13.43 -2.06 -27.07
C LEU A 131 13.08 -3.00 -28.23
N GLY A 132 11.81 -3.04 -28.63
CA GLY A 132 11.38 -3.84 -29.79
C GLY A 132 12.06 -3.40 -31.08
N LEU A 133 12.12 -2.08 -31.32
CA LEU A 133 12.79 -1.51 -32.48
C LEU A 133 14.30 -1.78 -32.47
N ALA A 134 14.96 -1.54 -31.35
CA ALA A 134 16.39 -1.78 -31.19
C ALA A 134 16.74 -3.26 -31.39
N GLY A 135 15.93 -4.19 -30.84
CA GLY A 135 16.13 -5.62 -31.03
C GLY A 135 15.95 -6.08 -32.48
N GLN A 136 15.03 -5.46 -33.23
CA GLN A 136 14.90 -5.73 -34.67
C GLN A 136 16.14 -5.27 -35.44
N ALA A 137 16.64 -4.07 -35.17
CA ALA A 137 17.86 -3.55 -35.80
C ALA A 137 19.09 -4.40 -35.44
N GLU A 138 19.24 -4.77 -34.16
CA GLU A 138 20.28 -5.68 -33.69
C GLU A 138 20.27 -7.00 -34.46
N LYS A 139 19.10 -7.65 -34.56
CA LYS A 139 18.94 -8.90 -35.29
C LYS A 139 19.38 -8.76 -36.75
N LEU A 140 18.95 -7.70 -37.44
CA LEU A 140 19.32 -7.45 -38.83
C LEU A 140 20.82 -7.22 -38.98
N LEU A 141 21.46 -6.49 -38.05
CA LEU A 141 22.92 -6.27 -38.07
C LEU A 141 23.72 -7.57 -37.91
N ARG A 142 23.17 -8.56 -37.20
CA ARG A 142 23.80 -9.88 -37.02
C ARG A 142 23.56 -10.82 -38.19
N GLU A 143 22.35 -10.83 -38.75
CA GLU A 143 21.92 -11.84 -39.71
C GLU A 143 22.11 -11.42 -41.17
N ARG A 144 22.03 -10.12 -41.47
CA ARG A 144 22.13 -9.60 -42.84
C ARG A 144 23.59 -9.27 -43.18
N PRO A 145 24.20 -9.87 -44.21
CA PRO A 145 25.54 -9.50 -44.63
C PRO A 145 25.55 -8.10 -45.26
N LEU A 146 26.54 -7.28 -44.89
CA LEU A 146 26.81 -5.99 -45.51
C LEU A 146 27.59 -6.20 -46.81
N THR A 147 26.92 -6.11 -47.95
CA THR A 147 27.53 -6.31 -49.29
C THR A 147 27.76 -5.00 -50.03
N GLU A 148 27.07 -3.95 -49.60
CA GLU A 148 27.13 -2.62 -50.17
C GLU A 148 28.45 -1.93 -49.84
N GLN A 149 29.00 -1.22 -50.83
CA GLN A 149 30.24 -0.49 -50.67
C GLN A 149 29.99 0.87 -49.99
N PRO A 150 30.84 1.30 -49.05
CA PRO A 150 30.71 2.60 -48.40
C PRO A 150 31.02 3.72 -49.41
N LYS A 151 30.18 4.75 -49.42
CA LYS A 151 30.38 6.01 -50.15
C LYS A 151 31.56 6.81 -49.59
N ILE A 152 31.78 6.72 -48.27
CA ILE A 152 32.90 7.34 -47.56
C ILE A 152 33.84 6.21 -47.12
N LYS A 153 34.93 6.00 -47.86
CA LYS A 153 35.85 4.86 -47.64
C LYS A 153 36.48 4.82 -46.24
N SER A 154 36.63 5.98 -45.58
CA SER A 154 37.18 6.08 -44.23
C SER A 154 36.18 5.74 -43.12
N LEU A 155 34.89 5.59 -43.43
CA LEU A 155 33.84 5.36 -42.44
C LEU A 155 33.07 4.07 -42.78
N THR A 156 33.63 2.93 -42.34
CA THR A 156 33.03 1.60 -42.52
C THR A 156 32.24 1.18 -41.29
N LEU A 157 31.10 0.53 -41.52
CA LEU A 157 30.33 -0.11 -40.46
C LEU A 157 30.88 -1.51 -40.20
N THR A 158 31.07 -1.85 -38.92
CA THR A 158 31.25 -3.23 -38.47
C THR A 158 29.92 -3.72 -37.89
N PRO A 159 29.10 -4.48 -38.63
CA PRO A 159 27.72 -4.78 -38.23
C PRO A 159 27.62 -5.48 -36.88
N LEU A 160 28.53 -6.43 -36.60
CA LEU A 160 28.54 -7.15 -35.33
C LEU A 160 28.87 -6.24 -34.14
N ALA A 161 29.84 -5.34 -34.28
CA ALA A 161 30.17 -4.39 -33.22
C ALA A 161 29.01 -3.42 -32.95
N ALA A 162 28.36 -2.91 -34.02
CA ALA A 162 27.17 -2.08 -33.87
C ALA A 162 25.98 -2.81 -33.25
N ALA A 163 25.82 -4.11 -33.53
CA ALA A 163 24.83 -4.95 -32.87
C ALA A 163 25.16 -5.11 -31.38
N ASP A 164 26.42 -5.29 -31.02
CA ASP A 164 26.85 -5.42 -29.62
C ASP A 164 26.61 -4.11 -28.84
N ASP A 165 26.91 -2.95 -29.43
CA ASP A 165 26.63 -1.63 -28.81
C ASP A 165 25.13 -1.43 -28.55
N LEU A 166 24.28 -1.75 -29.54
CA LEU A 166 22.82 -1.73 -29.37
C LEU A 166 22.33 -2.71 -28.30
N ALA A 167 22.88 -3.92 -28.28
CA ALA A 167 22.49 -4.96 -27.33
C ALA A 167 22.84 -4.55 -25.89
N ILE A 168 24.00 -3.92 -25.67
CA ILE A 168 24.42 -3.41 -24.36
C ILE A 168 23.44 -2.33 -23.86
N ALA A 169 23.14 -1.32 -24.69
CA ALA A 169 22.22 -0.26 -24.33
C ALA A 169 20.78 -0.79 -24.11
N ALA A 170 20.33 -1.72 -24.95
CA ALA A 170 19.02 -2.37 -24.80
C ALA A 170 18.93 -3.23 -23.53
N ALA A 171 20.00 -3.92 -23.14
CA ALA A 171 20.05 -4.68 -21.89
C ALA A 171 19.97 -3.77 -20.66
N ALA A 172 20.65 -2.62 -20.70
CA ALA A 172 20.59 -1.63 -19.62
C ALA A 172 19.18 -1.07 -19.44
N LEU A 173 18.50 -0.67 -20.53
CA LEU A 173 17.11 -0.20 -20.47
C LEU A 173 16.15 -1.30 -20.00
N ARG A 174 16.32 -2.54 -20.46
CA ARG A 174 15.49 -3.67 -20.02
C ARG A 174 15.59 -3.90 -18.52
N THR A 175 16.80 -3.81 -17.95
CA THR A 175 17.03 -3.94 -16.51
C THR A 175 16.30 -2.83 -15.75
N ALA A 176 16.46 -1.57 -16.19
CA ALA A 176 15.79 -0.44 -15.55
C ALA A 176 14.26 -0.54 -15.59
N LEU A 177 13.68 -1.06 -16.68
CA LEU A 177 12.24 -1.33 -16.75
C LEU A 177 11.79 -2.44 -15.78
N GLN A 178 12.60 -3.48 -15.62
CA GLN A 178 12.31 -4.56 -14.66
C GLN A 178 12.37 -4.06 -13.21
N ASP A 179 13.30 -3.17 -12.90
CA ASP A 179 13.38 -2.52 -11.60
C ASP A 179 12.12 -1.69 -11.35
N VAL A 180 11.72 -0.81 -12.27
CA VAL A 180 10.47 -0.02 -12.13
C VAL A 180 9.23 -0.90 -11.89
N GLU A 181 9.11 -2.03 -12.61
CA GLU A 181 8.00 -2.97 -12.40
C GLU A 181 8.11 -3.77 -11.09
N ARG A 182 9.31 -3.96 -10.53
CA ARG A 182 9.50 -4.50 -9.19
C ARG A 182 9.01 -3.50 -8.14
N GLU A 183 9.50 -2.27 -8.17
CA GLU A 183 9.13 -1.21 -7.23
C GLU A 183 7.61 -0.96 -7.25
N LYS A 184 7.00 -0.92 -8.43
CA LYS A 184 5.54 -0.78 -8.54
C LYS A 184 4.77 -1.89 -7.82
N ARG A 185 5.28 -3.13 -7.83
CA ARG A 185 4.68 -4.25 -7.10
C ARG A 185 4.90 -4.12 -5.61
N GLU A 186 6.09 -3.69 -5.19
CA GLU A 186 6.43 -3.48 -3.78
C GLU A 186 5.59 -2.34 -3.17
N ALA A 187 5.45 -1.21 -3.87
CA ALA A 187 4.51 -0.13 -3.55
C ALA A 187 3.05 -0.60 -3.45
N GLN A 188 2.60 -1.46 -4.36
CA GLN A 188 1.24 -2.00 -4.29
C GLN A 188 1.03 -2.91 -3.08
N LEU A 189 2.04 -3.70 -2.71
CA LEU A 189 1.97 -4.57 -1.53
C LEU A 189 1.88 -3.76 -0.24
N THR A 190 2.71 -2.72 -0.09
CA THR A 190 2.69 -1.84 1.09
C THR A 190 1.39 -1.04 1.19
N GLN A 191 0.86 -0.57 0.05
CA GLN A 191 -0.45 0.11 -0.01
C GLN A 191 -1.59 -0.84 0.40
N ASN A 192 -1.61 -2.07 -0.11
CA ASN A 192 -2.62 -3.06 0.26
C ASN A 192 -2.59 -3.37 1.76
N ALA A 193 -1.39 -3.51 2.35
CA ALA A 193 -1.24 -3.74 3.78
C ALA A 193 -1.80 -2.56 4.61
N LYS A 194 -1.50 -1.32 4.20
CA LYS A 194 -2.06 -0.11 4.81
C LYS A 194 -3.59 -0.09 4.73
N ASP A 195 -4.16 -0.38 3.57
CA ASP A 195 -5.61 -0.40 3.36
C ASP A 195 -6.30 -1.49 4.20
N GLU A 196 -5.70 -2.67 4.34
CA GLU A 196 -6.19 -3.73 5.21
C GLU A 196 -6.23 -3.28 6.68
N HIS A 197 -5.17 -2.64 7.17
CA HIS A 197 -5.13 -2.11 8.53
C HIS A 197 -6.17 -0.99 8.75
N MET A 198 -6.38 -0.12 7.77
CA MET A 198 -7.42 0.92 7.81
C MET A 198 -8.83 0.31 7.86
N ALA A 199 -9.11 -0.67 7.00
CA ALA A 199 -10.40 -1.35 6.97
C ALA A 199 -10.67 -2.10 8.30
N ARG A 200 -9.64 -2.77 8.82
CA ARG A 200 -9.73 -3.48 10.09
C ARG A 200 -9.98 -2.53 11.26
N TRP A 201 -9.28 -1.40 11.31
CA TRP A 201 -9.56 -0.35 12.30
C TRP A 201 -11.02 0.13 12.22
N GLY A 202 -11.54 0.38 11.02
CA GLY A 202 -12.93 0.81 10.80
C GLY A 202 -13.98 -0.19 11.30
N SER A 203 -13.66 -1.49 11.28
CA SER A 203 -14.53 -2.54 11.81
C SER A 203 -14.42 -2.71 13.34
N VAL A 204 -13.22 -2.57 13.91
CA VAL A 204 -12.96 -2.82 15.33
C VAL A 204 -13.31 -1.62 16.21
N TYR A 205 -13.02 -0.39 15.74
CA TYR A 205 -13.26 0.83 16.49
C TYR A 205 -14.69 0.96 17.03
N PRO A 206 -15.75 0.81 16.20
CA PRO A 206 -17.13 0.93 16.70
C PRO A 206 -17.45 -0.09 17.77
N GLY A 207 -17.02 -1.35 17.59
CA GLY A 207 -17.27 -2.43 18.56
C GLY A 207 -16.61 -2.17 19.91
N VAL A 208 -15.34 -1.73 19.91
CA VAL A 208 -14.63 -1.34 21.14
C VAL A 208 -15.31 -0.15 21.81
N ALA A 209 -15.59 0.91 21.06
CA ALA A 209 -16.18 2.14 21.56
C ALA A 209 -17.58 1.92 22.17
N ASP A 210 -18.44 1.15 21.48
CA ASP A 210 -19.78 0.81 21.96
C ASP A 210 -19.72 -0.09 23.20
N THR A 211 -18.75 -1.02 23.27
CA THR A 211 -18.55 -1.88 24.45
C THR A 211 -18.13 -1.06 25.68
N LEU A 212 -17.14 -0.18 25.54
CA LEU A 212 -16.69 0.69 26.64
C LEU A 212 -17.80 1.65 27.08
N ALA A 213 -18.56 2.23 26.14
CA ALA A 213 -19.72 3.05 26.47
C ALA A 213 -20.77 2.27 27.27
N GLY A 214 -21.04 1.01 26.88
CA GLY A 214 -21.92 0.11 27.61
C GLY A 214 -21.44 -0.18 29.03
N LEU A 215 -20.16 -0.50 29.19
CA LEU A 215 -19.55 -0.76 30.51
C LEU A 215 -19.59 0.46 31.43
N PHE A 216 -19.29 1.66 30.91
CA PHE A 216 -19.40 2.89 31.68
C PHE A 216 -20.85 3.23 32.05
N THR A 217 -21.81 2.92 31.18
CA THR A 217 -23.23 3.07 31.49
C THR A 217 -23.65 2.13 32.62
N LEU A 218 -23.23 0.85 32.58
CA LEU A 218 -23.49 -0.12 33.65
C LEU A 218 -22.85 0.29 34.97
N ALA A 219 -21.66 0.88 34.93
CA ALA A 219 -20.94 1.42 36.09
C ALA A 219 -21.52 2.76 36.61
N ARG A 220 -22.62 3.26 36.04
CA ARG A 220 -23.23 4.57 36.37
C ARG A 220 -22.25 5.73 36.21
N ARG A 221 -21.52 5.74 35.10
CA ARG A 221 -20.59 6.80 34.69
C ARG A 221 -20.99 7.36 33.30
N PRO A 222 -22.17 8.01 33.18
CA PRO A 222 -22.71 8.43 31.89
C PRO A 222 -21.80 9.42 31.14
N ALA A 223 -21.14 10.34 31.85
CA ALA A 223 -20.19 11.28 31.23
C ALA A 223 -18.99 10.57 30.56
N LEU A 224 -18.52 9.45 31.13
CA LEU A 224 -17.46 8.65 30.50
C LEU A 224 -18.01 7.87 29.30
N ALA A 225 -19.24 7.34 29.40
CA ALA A 225 -19.90 6.65 28.31
C ALA A 225 -20.11 7.56 27.09
N ASP A 226 -20.56 8.80 27.31
CA ASP A 226 -20.79 9.78 26.24
C ASP A 226 -19.49 10.16 25.53
N ARG A 227 -18.40 10.32 26.28
CA ARG A 227 -17.08 10.68 25.74
C ARG A 227 -16.54 9.64 24.76
N VAL A 228 -16.71 8.34 25.06
CA VAL A 228 -16.17 7.25 24.22
C VAL A 228 -17.14 6.75 23.16
N ARG A 229 -18.41 7.16 23.22
CA ARG A 229 -19.44 6.72 22.26
C ARG A 229 -18.99 7.07 20.83
N PRO A 230 -19.13 6.13 19.86
CA PRO A 230 -18.71 6.39 18.50
C PRO A 230 -19.64 7.41 17.84
N THR A 231 -19.04 8.44 17.23
CA THR A 231 -19.74 9.46 16.44
C THR A 231 -19.59 9.17 14.95
N ALA A 232 -20.42 9.81 14.12
CA ALA A 232 -20.29 9.70 12.66
C ALA A 232 -18.90 10.14 12.17
N ARG A 233 -18.30 11.16 12.79
CA ARG A 233 -16.96 11.64 12.46
C ARG A 233 -15.88 10.64 12.85
N ARG A 234 -15.89 10.15 14.10
CA ARG A 234 -14.89 9.16 14.56
C ARG A 234 -14.98 7.85 13.79
N ARG A 235 -16.19 7.41 13.42
CA ARG A 235 -16.39 6.24 12.52
C ARG A 235 -15.80 6.45 11.14
N ALA A 236 -15.73 7.70 10.66
CA ALA A 236 -15.05 8.07 9.42
C ALA A 236 -13.54 8.30 9.60
N GLY A 237 -12.97 8.00 10.78
CA GLY A 237 -11.55 8.25 11.09
C GLY A 237 -11.21 9.72 11.34
N LEU A 238 -12.22 10.59 11.51
CA LEU A 238 -12.02 12.01 11.76
C LEU A 238 -12.14 12.29 13.27
N PRO A 239 -11.17 13.00 13.88
CA PRO A 239 -11.23 13.33 15.29
C PRO A 239 -12.37 14.32 15.58
N GLU A 240 -12.90 14.23 16.79
CA GLU A 240 -13.65 15.32 17.41
C GLU A 240 -12.67 16.29 18.08
N ALA A 241 -13.13 17.52 18.38
CA ALA A 241 -12.30 18.52 19.04
C ALA A 241 -11.70 18.03 20.37
N GLU A 242 -12.46 17.21 21.11
CA GLU A 242 -12.06 16.62 22.39
C GLU A 242 -10.91 15.59 22.26
N ASP A 243 -10.75 14.97 21.09
CA ASP A 243 -9.73 13.93 20.86
C ASP A 243 -8.35 14.56 20.64
N THR A 244 -8.32 15.80 20.15
CA THR A 244 -7.09 16.58 19.90
C THR A 244 -6.76 17.58 21.01
N ALA A 245 -7.65 17.74 22.00
CA ALA A 245 -7.41 18.61 23.14
C ALA A 245 -6.41 17.96 24.11
N THR A 246 -5.38 18.70 24.52
CA THR A 246 -4.44 18.25 25.56
C THR A 246 -5.20 17.87 26.83
N PRO A 247 -4.97 16.69 27.44
CA PRO A 247 -5.69 16.29 28.64
C PRO A 247 -5.51 17.32 29.76
N ALA A 248 -6.62 17.81 30.33
CA ALA A 248 -6.56 18.59 31.55
C ALA A 248 -5.95 17.73 32.67
N GLN A 249 -4.85 18.20 33.25
CA GLN A 249 -4.19 17.55 34.37
C GLN A 249 -5.19 17.40 35.54
N PRO A 250 -5.28 16.23 36.21
CA PRO A 250 -6.16 16.07 37.36
C PRO A 250 -5.86 17.15 38.41
N PRO A 251 -6.88 17.75 39.07
CA PRO A 251 -6.63 18.73 40.11
C PRO A 251 -5.77 18.10 41.21
N ALA A 252 -4.70 18.80 41.59
CA ALA A 252 -3.82 18.38 42.66
C ALA A 252 -4.65 18.11 43.94
N PRO A 253 -4.31 17.07 44.72
CA PRO A 253 -5.03 16.78 45.95
C PRO A 253 -5.01 18.01 46.86
N ALA A 254 -6.21 18.43 47.29
CA ALA A 254 -6.37 19.51 48.24
C ALA A 254 -5.53 19.18 49.48
N SER A 255 -4.57 20.05 49.78
CA SER A 255 -3.81 19.98 51.02
C SER A 255 -4.73 20.47 52.13
N ASP A 256 -5.27 19.54 52.92
CA ASP A 256 -5.95 19.90 54.17
C ASP A 256 -4.89 20.50 55.13
N THR A 257 -5.08 21.78 55.47
CA THR A 257 -4.44 22.46 56.60
C THR A 257 -5.48 22.86 57.61
#